data_AF-A0A9E6DRG9-F1
#
_entry.id   AF-A0A9E6DRG9-F1
#
_cell.length_a   1.000
_cell.length_b   1.000
_cell.length_c   1.000
_cell.angle_alpha   90.00
_cell.angle_beta   90.00
_cell.angle_gamma   90.00
#
_symmetry.space_group_name_H-M   'P 1'
#
loop_
_entity.id
_entity.type
_entity.pdbx_description
1 polymer ?
#
loop_
_entity_poly.entity_id
_entity_poly.type
_entity_poly.pdbx_seq_one_letter_code
_entity_poly.pdbx_strand_id
1 'polypeptide(L)'
;MFVVAITRWGGEPGAKANESQLGLLAELAGVGAYDARQLAARDIPVIAVRTLDSAEASAALGRIIREGMGAVACDVGVVNPLRVRAFRLEETSLHITSGNGEPRIGDPDKWETLGFSDVVSIILTLCKTDDRSVETVMVMETDASGDRHEQRYEQHSSKQSAERVLYVYNSSGTVVASMGQESVRFGGMGQPLERTTLGNFNKLLGLLRARCAGAYFDDRMLHRARVAGTVSIRGASNDQTVSTTNRGETDLAAHLLTVAQLQKQL
;
A
#
# COMPACT_ATOMS: atom_id res chain seq x y z
N MET A 1 -6.04 -6.64 -15.24
CA MET A 1 -7.17 -7.09 -14.40
C MET A 1 -7.83 -5.84 -13.89
N PHE A 2 -9.12 -5.67 -14.15
CA PHE A 2 -9.87 -4.50 -13.71
C PHE A 2 -10.46 -4.70 -12.33
N VAL A 3 -10.46 -3.63 -11.54
CA VAL A 3 -11.15 -3.55 -10.26
C VAL A 3 -12.11 -2.39 -10.26
N VAL A 4 -13.25 -2.56 -9.58
CA VAL A 4 -14.18 -1.48 -9.27
C VAL A 4 -14.24 -1.34 -7.76
N ALA A 5 -14.03 -0.13 -7.28
CA ALA A 5 -13.96 0.15 -5.85
C ALA A 5 -14.92 1.26 -5.45
N ILE A 6 -15.60 1.04 -4.33
CA ILE A 6 -16.44 2.04 -3.66
C ILE A 6 -15.53 2.92 -2.81
N THR A 7 -15.59 4.22 -3.04
CA THR A 7 -14.72 5.24 -2.42
C THR A 7 -15.49 6.16 -1.49
N ARG A 8 -16.82 6.16 -1.56
CA ARG A 8 -17.71 6.83 -0.61
C ARG A 8 -19.07 6.13 -0.57
N TRP A 9 -19.63 5.97 0.62
CA TRP A 9 -21.00 5.51 0.79
C TRP A 9 -21.97 6.70 0.78
N GLY A 10 -23.15 6.53 0.16
CA GLY A 10 -24.22 7.53 0.19
C GLY A 10 -23.87 8.88 -0.45
N GLY A 11 -24.76 9.86 -0.27
CA GLY A 11 -24.68 11.22 -0.85
C GLY A 11 -23.81 12.21 -0.06
N GLU A 12 -23.40 11.87 1.18
CA GLU A 12 -22.66 12.76 2.08
C GLU A 12 -21.36 12.10 2.57
N PRO A 13 -20.30 12.89 2.83
CA PRO A 13 -19.07 12.37 3.43
C PRO A 13 -19.33 11.71 4.79
N GLY A 14 -18.85 10.47 4.95
CA GLY A 14 -18.98 9.73 6.21
C GLY A 14 -20.31 9.00 6.41
N ALA A 15 -21.22 9.03 5.43
CA ALA A 15 -22.42 8.21 5.48
C ALA A 15 -22.05 6.70 5.54
N LYS A 16 -22.96 5.89 6.10
CA LYS A 16 -22.82 4.43 6.12
C LYS A 16 -23.62 3.82 4.97
N ALA A 17 -23.21 2.64 4.52
CA ALA A 17 -23.96 1.87 3.53
C ALA A 17 -25.39 1.58 4.04
N ASN A 18 -26.40 1.90 3.24
CA ASN A 18 -27.78 1.49 3.50
C ASN A 18 -28.04 0.07 2.98
N GLU A 19 -29.21 -0.52 3.31
CA GLU A 19 -29.52 -1.91 2.93
C GLU A 19 -29.55 -2.13 1.40
N SER A 20 -29.97 -1.13 0.61
CA SER A 20 -29.96 -1.22 -0.86
C SER A 20 -28.54 -1.25 -1.41
N GLN A 21 -27.65 -0.40 -0.91
CA GLN A 21 -26.23 -0.38 -1.27
C GLN A 21 -25.50 -1.65 -0.84
N LEU A 22 -25.84 -2.19 0.34
CA LEU A 22 -25.33 -3.48 0.81
C LEU A 22 -25.79 -4.64 -0.08
N GLY A 23 -27.05 -4.61 -0.53
CA GLY A 23 -27.58 -5.57 -1.49
C GLY A 23 -26.82 -5.55 -2.82
N LEU A 24 -26.57 -4.35 -3.36
CA LEU A 24 -25.78 -4.21 -4.59
C LEU A 24 -24.33 -4.70 -4.39
N LEU A 25 -23.69 -4.37 -3.26
CA LEU A 25 -22.34 -4.85 -2.95
C LEU A 25 -22.29 -6.37 -2.86
N ALA A 26 -23.26 -6.99 -2.18
CA ALA A 26 -23.36 -8.44 -2.07
C ALA A 26 -23.44 -9.11 -3.44
N GLU A 27 -24.30 -8.58 -4.32
CA GLU A 27 -24.45 -9.07 -5.69
C GLU A 27 -23.17 -8.92 -6.50
N LEU A 28 -22.56 -7.72 -6.52
CA LEU A 28 -21.37 -7.44 -7.33
C LEU A 28 -20.13 -8.21 -6.85
N ALA A 29 -19.97 -8.38 -5.54
CA ALA A 29 -18.85 -9.12 -4.97
C ALA A 29 -19.09 -10.64 -4.95
N GLY A 30 -20.29 -11.11 -5.27
CA GLY A 30 -20.66 -12.53 -5.23
C GLY A 30 -20.63 -13.11 -3.81
N VAL A 31 -21.04 -12.32 -2.81
CA VAL A 31 -20.99 -12.70 -1.38
C VAL A 31 -22.37 -12.58 -0.71
N GLY A 32 -22.52 -13.21 0.45
CA GLY A 32 -23.74 -13.09 1.25
C GLY A 32 -23.90 -11.71 1.91
N ALA A 33 -25.11 -11.38 2.36
CA ALA A 33 -25.41 -10.10 3.01
C ALA A 33 -24.57 -9.84 4.28
N TYR A 34 -24.24 -10.90 5.03
CA TYR A 34 -23.36 -10.79 6.21
C TYR A 34 -21.95 -10.34 5.80
N ASP A 35 -21.37 -10.97 4.77
CA ASP A 35 -20.04 -10.63 4.27
C ASP A 35 -20.01 -9.24 3.62
N ALA A 36 -21.07 -8.85 2.92
CA ALA A 36 -21.21 -7.50 2.39
C ALA A 36 -21.19 -6.44 3.51
N ARG A 37 -21.86 -6.68 4.64
CA ARG A 37 -21.78 -5.80 5.82
C ARG A 37 -20.37 -5.75 6.39
N GLN A 38 -19.68 -6.89 6.46
CA GLN A 38 -18.28 -6.96 6.89
C GLN A 38 -17.34 -6.21 5.94
N LEU A 39 -17.58 -6.28 4.63
CA LEU A 39 -16.83 -5.50 3.63
C LEU A 39 -17.10 -4.01 3.75
N ALA A 40 -18.37 -3.61 3.90
CA ALA A 40 -18.77 -2.21 4.03
C ALA A 40 -18.29 -1.55 5.33
N ALA A 41 -18.06 -2.34 6.39
CA ALA A 41 -17.47 -1.88 7.65
C ALA A 41 -15.96 -1.61 7.56
N ARG A 42 -15.29 -2.05 6.47
CA ARG A 42 -13.87 -1.77 6.22
C ARG A 42 -13.68 -0.34 5.76
N ASP A 43 -12.45 0.14 5.89
CA ASP A 43 -12.09 1.45 5.37
C ASP A 43 -12.12 1.45 3.84
N ILE A 44 -12.70 2.52 3.30
CA ILE A 44 -12.65 2.84 1.88
C ILE A 44 -11.21 3.02 1.40
N PRO A 45 -10.89 2.65 0.14
CA PRO A 45 -11.78 2.06 -0.86
C PRO A 45 -12.11 0.57 -0.60
N VAL A 46 -13.36 0.17 -0.88
CA VAL A 46 -13.83 -1.23 -0.81
C VAL A 46 -13.94 -1.80 -2.22
N ILE A 47 -13.23 -2.91 -2.51
CA ILE A 47 -13.28 -3.56 -3.83
C ILE A 47 -14.62 -4.30 -3.96
N ALA A 48 -15.46 -3.87 -4.89
CA ALA A 48 -16.75 -4.48 -5.19
C ALA A 48 -16.66 -5.52 -6.31
N VAL A 49 -15.82 -5.29 -7.33
CA VAL A 49 -15.66 -6.19 -8.48
C VAL A 49 -14.18 -6.38 -8.81
N ARG A 50 -13.82 -7.61 -9.19
CA ARG A 50 -12.55 -7.96 -9.84
C ARG A 50 -12.88 -8.76 -11.09
N THR A 51 -12.47 -8.28 -12.26
CA THR A 51 -12.76 -8.93 -13.54
C THR A 51 -11.61 -8.75 -14.53
N LEU A 52 -11.52 -9.60 -15.53
CA LEU A 52 -10.64 -9.42 -16.67
C LEU A 52 -11.31 -8.60 -17.79
N ASP A 53 -12.63 -8.42 -17.74
CA ASP A 53 -13.41 -7.70 -18.74
C ASP A 53 -13.64 -6.23 -18.34
N SER A 54 -13.14 -5.32 -19.17
CA SER A 54 -13.32 -3.87 -19.00
C SER A 54 -14.79 -3.43 -19.13
N ALA A 55 -15.58 -4.12 -19.97
CA ALA A 55 -17.00 -3.81 -20.15
C ALA A 55 -17.80 -4.15 -18.89
N GLU A 56 -17.52 -5.30 -18.28
CA GLU A 56 -18.12 -5.70 -17.00
C GLU A 56 -17.75 -4.73 -15.87
N ALA A 57 -16.47 -4.35 -15.77
CA ALA A 57 -16.03 -3.36 -14.79
C ALA A 57 -16.73 -2.00 -14.98
N SER A 58 -16.88 -1.55 -16.23
CA SER A 58 -17.58 -0.29 -16.56
C SER A 58 -19.08 -0.37 -16.23
N ALA A 59 -19.72 -1.50 -16.51
CA ALA A 59 -21.12 -1.72 -16.17
C ALA A 59 -21.34 -1.72 -14.65
N ALA A 60 -20.48 -2.40 -13.88
CA ALA A 60 -20.53 -2.40 -12.43
C ALA A 60 -20.32 -1.00 -11.83
N LEU A 61 -19.35 -0.24 -12.36
CA LEU A 61 -19.13 1.16 -11.96
C LEU A 61 -20.39 2.00 -12.16
N GLY A 62 -21.03 1.91 -13.33
CA GLY A 62 -22.26 2.63 -13.63
C GLY A 62 -23.46 2.22 -12.75
N ARG A 63 -23.49 0.98 -12.26
CA ARG A 63 -24.50 0.54 -11.28
C ARG A 63 -24.26 1.17 -9.91
N ILE A 64 -23.02 1.15 -9.44
CA ILE A 64 -22.64 1.71 -8.12
C ILE A 64 -22.91 3.21 -8.07
N ILE A 65 -22.55 3.96 -9.12
CA ILE A 65 -22.78 5.41 -9.20
C ILE A 65 -24.28 5.73 -9.21
N ARG A 66 -25.11 4.93 -9.91
CA ARG A 66 -26.57 5.12 -9.93
C ARG A 66 -27.23 4.93 -8.56
N GLU A 67 -26.65 4.10 -7.70
CA GLU A 67 -27.06 3.94 -6.29
C GLU A 67 -26.54 5.07 -5.37
N GLY A 68 -26.00 6.13 -5.97
CA GLY A 68 -25.55 7.33 -5.25
C GLY A 68 -24.25 7.14 -4.46
N MET A 69 -23.49 6.08 -4.72
CA MET A 69 -22.18 5.84 -4.12
C MET A 69 -21.07 6.49 -4.95
N GLY A 70 -19.99 6.91 -4.28
CA GLY A 70 -18.74 7.26 -4.96
C GLY A 70 -17.99 6.00 -5.35
N ALA A 71 -17.56 5.89 -6.62
CA ALA A 71 -16.81 4.73 -7.08
C ALA A 71 -15.88 5.04 -8.24
N VAL A 72 -14.85 4.22 -8.37
CA VAL A 72 -13.86 4.29 -9.46
C VAL A 72 -13.54 2.90 -9.99
N ALA A 73 -13.11 2.84 -11.24
CA ALA A 73 -12.55 1.64 -11.86
C ALA A 73 -11.09 1.87 -12.25
N CYS A 74 -10.27 0.82 -12.16
CA CYS A 74 -8.84 0.87 -12.49
C CYS A 74 -8.36 -0.47 -13.04
N ASP A 75 -7.43 -0.46 -13.98
CA ASP A 75 -6.61 -1.65 -14.28
C ASP A 75 -5.51 -1.77 -13.23
N VAL A 76 -5.43 -2.90 -12.54
CA VAL A 76 -4.36 -3.14 -11.54
C VAL A 76 -2.98 -3.09 -12.19
N GLY A 77 -2.86 -3.38 -13.49
CA GLY A 77 -1.60 -3.32 -14.22
C GLY A 77 -0.95 -1.93 -14.26
N VAL A 78 -1.72 -0.86 -14.10
CA VAL A 78 -1.17 0.51 -14.07
C VAL A 78 -0.66 0.92 -12.68
N VAL A 79 -0.95 0.12 -11.64
CA VAL A 79 -0.53 0.39 -10.26
C VAL A 79 0.87 -0.15 -10.06
N ASN A 80 1.86 0.66 -10.41
CA ASN A 80 3.28 0.32 -10.21
C ASN A 80 4.05 1.54 -9.68
N PRO A 81 3.95 1.85 -8.38
CA PRO A 81 4.63 3.00 -7.82
C PRO A 81 6.15 2.85 -7.85
N LEU A 82 6.85 3.93 -8.25
CA LEU A 82 8.30 3.98 -8.15
C LEU A 82 8.73 3.90 -6.69
N ARG A 83 9.54 2.91 -6.32
CA ARG A 83 10.07 2.79 -4.95
C ARG A 83 11.28 3.68 -4.77
N VAL A 84 11.08 4.78 -4.06
CA VAL A 84 12.10 5.80 -3.86
C VAL A 84 13.07 5.36 -2.77
N ARG A 85 14.37 5.37 -3.11
CA ARG A 85 15.45 5.10 -2.15
C ARG A 85 16.19 6.37 -1.74
N ALA A 86 16.33 7.32 -2.66
CA ALA A 86 16.90 8.62 -2.41
C ALA A 86 16.06 9.70 -3.07
N PHE A 87 16.04 10.88 -2.46
CA PHE A 87 15.37 12.05 -3.00
C PHE A 87 16.29 13.27 -2.86
N ARG A 88 15.92 14.39 -3.49
CA ARG A 88 16.45 15.72 -3.19
C ARG A 88 15.31 16.73 -3.25
N LEU A 89 15.21 17.54 -2.21
CA LEU A 89 14.24 18.64 -2.14
C LEU A 89 14.91 19.93 -2.63
N GLU A 90 14.47 20.43 -3.78
CA GLU A 90 14.84 21.76 -4.28
C GLU A 90 13.73 22.77 -3.97
N GLU A 91 13.85 24.02 -4.38
CA GLU A 91 12.88 25.06 -4.03
C GLU A 91 11.48 24.76 -4.60
N THR A 92 11.42 24.33 -5.87
CA THR A 92 10.17 24.14 -6.62
C THR A 92 9.92 22.70 -7.06
N SER A 93 10.85 21.79 -6.79
CA SER A 93 10.77 20.41 -7.26
C SER A 93 11.30 19.39 -6.25
N LEU A 94 10.78 18.18 -6.41
CA LEU A 94 11.22 16.96 -5.77
C LEU A 94 11.92 16.10 -6.83
N HIS A 95 13.20 15.82 -6.61
CA HIS A 95 13.95 14.87 -7.42
C HIS A 95 13.94 13.51 -6.72
N ILE A 96 13.67 12.42 -7.43
CA ILE A 96 13.65 11.06 -6.88
C ILE A 96 14.47 10.08 -7.73
N THR A 97 14.99 9.02 -7.10
CA THR A 97 15.63 7.90 -7.78
C THR A 97 15.03 6.56 -7.35
N SER A 98 15.05 5.60 -8.27
CA SER A 98 14.68 4.19 -8.01
C SER A 98 15.91 3.28 -7.97
N GLY A 99 15.80 2.18 -7.21
CA GLY A 99 16.84 1.14 -7.13
C GLY A 99 17.94 1.40 -6.08
N ASN A 100 18.93 0.50 -6.04
CA ASN A 100 20.03 0.51 -5.05
C ASN A 100 21.05 1.64 -5.26
N GLY A 101 20.87 2.44 -6.31
CA GLY A 101 21.83 3.43 -6.75
C GLY A 101 21.80 4.65 -5.84
N GLU A 102 22.87 4.84 -5.07
CA GLU A 102 23.39 6.20 -5.02
C GLU A 102 23.62 6.65 -6.46
N PRO A 103 23.23 7.88 -6.84
CA PRO A 103 23.78 8.46 -8.05
C PRO A 103 25.29 8.40 -7.84
N ARG A 104 25.97 7.51 -8.57
CA ARG A 104 27.43 7.56 -8.63
C ARG A 104 27.75 8.98 -9.03
N ILE A 105 28.65 9.63 -8.27
CA ILE A 105 29.15 10.96 -8.60
C ILE A 105 29.57 10.93 -10.08
N GLY A 106 28.78 11.54 -10.97
CA GLY A 106 28.97 11.49 -12.43
C GLY A 106 27.81 11.00 -13.31
N ASP A 107 26.69 10.52 -12.76
CA ASP A 107 25.49 10.14 -13.57
C ASP A 107 24.23 10.93 -13.12
N PRO A 108 24.18 12.26 -13.41
CA PRO A 108 23.05 13.13 -13.05
C PRO A 108 21.75 12.82 -13.80
N ASP A 109 21.78 11.96 -14.83
CA ASP A 109 20.66 11.72 -15.77
C ASP A 109 19.60 10.73 -15.25
N LYS A 110 19.68 10.29 -13.99
CA LYS A 110 18.75 9.29 -13.39
C LYS A 110 17.78 9.83 -12.35
N TRP A 111 17.68 11.15 -12.23
CA TRP A 111 16.70 11.79 -11.35
C TRP A 111 15.40 12.03 -12.11
N GLU A 112 14.31 11.44 -11.62
CA GLU A 112 12.98 11.87 -12.04
C GLU A 112 12.63 13.15 -11.27
N THR A 113 12.28 14.21 -11.99
CA THR A 113 11.92 15.50 -11.42
C THR A 113 10.41 15.63 -11.37
N LEU A 114 9.87 15.96 -10.20
CA LEU A 114 8.46 16.23 -9.97
C LEU A 114 8.31 17.66 -9.43
N GLY A 115 7.68 18.54 -10.20
CA GLY A 115 7.34 19.88 -9.72
C GLY A 115 6.33 19.81 -8.58
N PHE A 116 6.51 20.61 -7.51
CA PHE A 116 5.54 20.60 -6.40
C PHE A 116 4.14 21.07 -6.85
N SER A 117 4.07 21.92 -7.88
CA SER A 117 2.82 22.34 -8.52
C SER A 117 2.09 21.21 -9.25
N ASP A 118 2.82 20.17 -9.67
CA ASP A 118 2.26 19.04 -10.40
C ASP A 118 1.71 17.96 -9.46
N VAL A 119 2.03 18.03 -8.16
CA VAL A 119 1.56 17.10 -7.14
C VAL A 119 0.10 17.38 -6.82
N VAL A 120 -0.77 16.40 -7.07
CA VAL A 120 -2.22 16.51 -6.83
C VAL A 120 -2.69 15.73 -5.62
N SER A 121 -1.93 14.71 -5.19
CA SER A 121 -2.32 13.85 -4.08
C SER A 121 -1.10 13.31 -3.34
N ILE A 122 -1.21 13.32 -2.02
CA ILE A 122 -0.23 12.78 -1.06
C ILE A 122 -0.99 11.84 -0.12
N ILE A 123 -0.74 10.54 -0.23
CA ILE A 123 -1.43 9.52 0.58
C ILE A 123 -0.43 8.90 1.55
N LEU A 124 -0.75 8.95 2.84
CA LEU A 124 0.03 8.31 3.91
C LEU A 124 -0.67 7.03 4.36
N THR A 125 0.08 5.92 4.37
CA THR A 125 -0.46 4.60 4.72
C THR A 125 0.45 3.83 5.68
N LEU A 126 -0.07 2.71 6.19
CA LEU A 126 0.69 1.74 6.97
C LEU A 126 0.79 0.39 6.24
N CYS A 127 2.00 0.03 5.83
CA CYS A 127 2.32 -1.28 5.29
C CYS A 127 2.74 -2.22 6.42
N LYS A 128 2.18 -3.43 6.47
CA LYS A 128 2.55 -4.47 7.42
C LYS A 128 3.18 -5.65 6.70
N THR A 129 4.21 -6.21 7.31
CA THR A 129 4.87 -7.44 6.89
C THR A 129 4.93 -8.38 8.11
N ASP A 130 4.37 -9.57 7.99
CA ASP A 130 4.43 -10.64 8.99
C ASP A 130 5.25 -11.80 8.40
N ASP A 131 6.47 -11.96 8.89
CA ASP A 131 7.38 -13.04 8.54
C ASP A 131 7.29 -14.13 9.59
N ARG A 132 6.91 -15.34 9.17
CA ARG A 132 6.87 -16.53 10.03
C ARG A 132 7.88 -17.53 9.51
N SER A 133 8.84 -17.94 10.33
CA SER A 133 9.77 -19.01 9.98
C SER A 133 9.56 -20.22 10.87
N VAL A 134 9.68 -21.39 10.26
CA VAL A 134 9.68 -22.69 10.91
C VAL A 134 10.99 -23.36 10.55
N GLU A 135 11.84 -23.56 11.54
CA GLU A 135 13.14 -24.22 11.39
C GLU A 135 13.09 -25.57 12.10
N THR A 136 13.37 -26.66 11.39
CA THR A 136 13.48 -27.99 11.99
C THR A 136 14.93 -28.24 12.40
N VAL A 137 15.21 -28.19 13.70
CA VAL A 137 16.52 -28.49 14.27
C VAL A 137 16.59 -29.96 14.66
N MET A 138 17.56 -30.69 14.11
CA MET A 138 17.83 -32.08 14.47
C MET A 138 18.95 -32.13 15.50
N VAL A 139 18.66 -32.69 16.67
CA VAL A 139 19.65 -32.93 17.72
C VAL A 139 19.90 -34.43 17.77
N MET A 140 21.17 -34.84 17.63
CA MET A 140 21.58 -36.21 17.84
C MET A 140 22.17 -36.35 19.25
N GLU A 141 21.52 -37.12 20.09
CA GLU A 141 22.06 -37.52 21.39
C GLU A 141 22.57 -38.95 21.28
N THR A 142 23.77 -39.20 21.81
CA THR A 142 24.33 -40.56 21.91
C THR A 142 24.27 -40.96 23.37
N ASP A 143 23.58 -42.05 23.67
CA ASP A 143 23.44 -42.52 25.04
C ASP A 143 24.71 -43.24 25.52
N ALA A 144 24.74 -43.62 26.80
CA ALA A 144 25.85 -44.37 27.39
C ALA A 144 26.02 -45.79 26.82
N SER A 145 25.02 -46.30 26.08
CA SER A 145 25.02 -47.59 25.37
C SER A 145 25.73 -47.51 24.01
N GLY A 146 25.90 -46.30 23.46
CA GLY A 146 26.35 -46.07 22.09
C GLY A 146 25.22 -45.99 21.06
N ASP A 147 23.96 -46.05 21.50
CA ASP A 147 22.79 -45.88 20.65
C ASP A 147 22.57 -44.40 20.34
N ARG A 148 22.30 -44.10 19.06
CA ARG A 148 22.03 -42.74 18.59
C ARG A 148 20.53 -42.47 18.60
N HIS A 149 20.10 -41.51 19.41
CA HIS A 149 18.76 -40.98 19.40
C HIS A 149 18.70 -39.70 18.58
N GLU A 150 17.90 -39.72 17.52
CA GLU A 150 17.58 -38.54 16.72
C GLU A 150 16.32 -37.89 17.31
N GLN A 151 16.45 -36.66 17.81
CA GLN A 151 15.31 -35.86 18.25
C GLN A 151 15.17 -34.63 17.36
N ARG A 152 13.98 -34.49 16.76
CA ARG A 152 13.64 -33.34 15.91
C ARG A 152 12.87 -32.31 16.72
N TYR A 153 13.32 -31.07 16.65
CA TYR A 153 12.69 -29.90 17.27
C TYR A 153 12.22 -28.95 16.18
N GLU A 154 10.99 -28.44 16.29
CA GLU A 154 10.50 -27.37 15.44
C GLU A 154 10.61 -26.05 16.20
N GLN A 155 11.39 -25.11 15.65
CA GLN A 155 11.53 -23.76 16.18
C GLN A 155 10.67 -22.81 15.35
N HIS A 156 9.66 -22.22 15.98
CA HIS A 156 8.82 -21.20 15.37
C HIS A 156 9.33 -19.80 15.72
N SER A 157 9.52 -18.95 14.72
CA SER A 157 9.78 -17.52 14.90
C SER A 157 8.77 -16.69 14.11
N SER A 158 8.27 -15.61 14.73
CA SER A 158 7.36 -14.67 14.07
C SER A 158 7.88 -13.24 14.23
N LYS A 159 8.05 -12.53 13.13
CA LYS A 159 8.47 -11.14 13.11
C LYS A 159 7.42 -10.32 12.39
N GLN A 160 6.72 -9.48 13.14
CA GLN A 160 5.81 -8.48 12.60
C GLN A 160 6.52 -7.14 12.51
N SER A 161 6.46 -6.52 11.34
CA SER A 161 6.97 -5.17 11.12
C SER A 161 5.90 -4.31 10.45
N ALA A 162 5.91 -3.03 10.77
CA ALA A 162 5.02 -2.04 10.16
C ALA A 162 5.83 -0.83 9.72
N GLU A 163 5.65 -0.40 8.47
CA GLU A 163 6.34 0.72 7.85
C GLU A 163 5.30 1.76 7.40
N ARG A 164 5.51 3.04 7.73
CA ARG A 164 4.74 4.14 7.14
C ARG A 164 5.22 4.35 5.70
N VAL A 165 4.28 4.42 4.76
CA VAL A 165 4.60 4.66 3.35
C VAL A 165 3.85 5.88 2.85
N LEU A 166 4.59 6.79 2.23
CA LEU A 166 4.06 7.99 1.60
C LEU A 166 4.00 7.78 0.10
N TYR A 167 2.83 7.97 -0.50
CA TYR A 167 2.64 7.96 -1.94
C TYR A 167 2.46 9.39 -2.44
N VAL A 168 3.14 9.72 -3.53
CA VAL A 168 3.04 11.04 -4.19
C VAL A 168 2.58 10.83 -5.62
N TYR A 169 1.52 11.52 -6.00
CA TYR A 169 0.89 11.45 -7.32
C TYR A 169 0.96 12.79 -8.02
N ASN A 170 1.23 12.76 -9.32
CA ASN A 170 1.15 13.93 -10.19
C ASN A 170 -0.26 14.10 -10.78
N SER A 171 -0.43 15.19 -11.53
CA SER A 171 -1.69 15.57 -12.19
C SER A 171 -2.23 14.54 -13.19
N SER A 172 -1.40 13.66 -13.76
CA SER A 172 -1.88 12.54 -14.58
C SER A 172 -2.53 11.41 -13.77
N GLY A 173 -2.51 11.48 -12.43
CA GLY A 173 -3.07 10.45 -11.55
C GLY A 173 -2.24 9.16 -11.49
N THR A 174 -1.09 9.13 -12.16
CA THR A 174 -0.11 8.05 -12.10
C THR A 174 0.69 8.16 -10.80
N VAL A 175 0.94 7.03 -10.14
CA VAL A 175 1.77 7.05 -8.92
C VAL A 175 3.20 7.38 -9.35
N VAL A 176 3.73 8.49 -8.89
CA VAL A 176 5.10 8.89 -9.23
C VAL A 176 6.09 8.31 -8.24
N ALA A 177 5.73 8.26 -6.95
CA ALA A 177 6.65 7.83 -5.90
C ALA A 177 5.94 7.09 -4.76
N SER A 178 6.60 6.07 -4.22
CA SER A 178 6.36 5.48 -2.91
C SER A 178 7.63 5.61 -2.06
N MET A 179 7.51 6.29 -0.93
CA MET A 179 8.60 6.55 0.01
C MET A 179 8.27 5.88 1.33
N GLY A 180 8.94 4.77 1.65
CA GLY A 180 8.76 4.12 2.94
C GLY A 180 9.69 4.69 4.01
N GLN A 181 9.21 4.78 5.24
CA GLN A 181 9.92 5.33 6.39
C GLN A 181 11.30 4.68 6.57
N GLU A 182 11.38 3.35 6.46
CA GLU A 182 12.62 2.60 6.69
C GLU A 182 13.42 2.40 5.39
N SER A 183 12.80 2.64 4.24
CA SER A 183 13.41 2.38 2.93
C SER A 183 14.04 3.59 2.25
N VAL A 184 13.64 4.80 2.62
CA VAL A 184 14.14 6.07 2.05
C VAL A 184 15.34 6.62 2.82
N ARG A 185 16.29 7.23 2.09
CA ARG A 185 17.45 7.94 2.66
C ARG A 185 17.15 9.42 2.77
N PHE A 186 17.29 9.95 3.98
CA PHE A 186 16.90 11.33 4.31
C PHE A 186 17.97 12.39 4.01
N GLY A 187 19.14 12.02 3.49
CA GLY A 187 20.21 12.97 3.12
C GLY A 187 19.76 14.02 2.09
N GLY A 188 18.70 13.72 1.34
CA GLY A 188 18.06 14.61 0.37
C GLY A 188 17.30 15.82 0.92
N MET A 189 17.08 15.91 2.24
CA MET A 189 16.28 17.00 2.82
C MET A 189 16.96 18.36 2.79
N GLY A 190 18.29 18.42 2.70
CA GLY A 190 19.06 19.67 2.75
C GLY A 190 19.02 20.40 4.11
N GLN A 191 18.34 19.83 5.11
CA GLN A 191 18.21 20.36 6.46
C GLN A 191 18.88 19.43 7.48
N PRO A 192 19.19 19.93 8.70
CA PRO A 192 19.67 19.06 9.77
C PRO A 192 18.70 17.90 10.00
N LEU A 193 19.25 16.69 10.00
CA LEU A 193 18.50 15.47 10.24
C LEU A 193 18.08 15.39 11.71
N GLU A 194 16.88 14.88 11.94
CA GLU A 194 16.42 14.48 13.27
C GLU A 194 17.17 13.22 13.74
N ARG A 195 17.18 13.00 15.06
CA ARG A 195 17.84 11.84 15.68
C ARG A 195 17.22 10.49 15.31
N THR A 196 15.96 10.48 14.86
CA THR A 196 15.20 9.25 14.58
C THR A 196 14.69 9.23 13.15
N THR A 197 14.60 8.03 12.56
CA THR A 197 14.01 7.80 11.22
C THR A 197 12.58 8.35 11.14
N LEU A 198 11.76 8.11 12.17
CA LEU A 198 10.40 8.63 12.26
C LEU A 198 10.36 10.16 12.29
N GLY A 199 11.28 10.81 13.03
CA GLY A 199 11.39 12.27 13.05
C GLY A 199 11.72 12.84 11.67
N ASN A 200 12.69 12.24 10.99
CA ASN A 200 13.06 12.57 9.62
C ASN A 200 11.89 12.39 8.63
N PHE A 201 11.13 11.29 8.76
CA PHE A 201 9.97 11.02 7.93
C PHE A 201 8.83 12.03 8.14
N ASN A 202 8.51 12.36 9.40
CA ASN A 202 7.50 13.38 9.70
C ASN A 202 7.92 14.77 9.21
N LYS A 203 9.23 15.09 9.28
CA LYS A 203 9.78 16.34 8.74
C LYS A 203 9.65 16.40 7.22
N LEU A 204 10.00 15.33 6.51
CA LEU A 204 9.79 15.20 5.07
C LEU A 204 8.31 15.40 4.71
N LEU A 205 7.40 14.75 5.43
CA LEU A 205 5.96 14.89 5.22
C LEU A 205 5.50 16.35 5.42
N GLY A 206 5.97 17.02 6.48
CA GLY A 206 5.67 18.43 6.72
C GLY A 206 6.16 19.34 5.59
N LEU A 207 7.37 19.10 5.09
CA LEU A 207 7.94 19.85 3.96
C LEU A 207 7.13 19.65 2.67
N LEU A 208 6.76 18.40 2.35
CA LEU A 208 5.95 18.10 1.17
C LEU A 208 4.56 18.73 1.27
N ARG A 209 3.91 18.69 2.44
CA ARG A 209 2.62 19.36 2.64
C ARG A 209 2.71 20.88 2.51
N ALA A 210 3.78 21.49 3.01
CA ALA A 210 3.99 22.93 2.91
C ALA A 210 4.24 23.37 1.46
N ARG A 211 4.99 22.59 0.69
CA ARG A 211 5.37 22.93 -0.70
C ARG A 211 4.31 22.54 -1.72
N CYS A 212 3.54 21.49 -1.46
CA CYS A 212 2.42 21.04 -2.28
C CYS A 212 1.08 21.49 -1.67
N ALA A 213 0.92 22.79 -1.41
CA ALA A 213 -0.24 23.31 -0.66
C ALA A 213 -1.61 23.04 -1.35
N GLY A 214 -1.63 22.81 -2.66
CA GLY A 214 -2.83 22.45 -3.42
C GLY A 214 -3.10 20.95 -3.52
N ALA A 215 -2.19 20.10 -3.04
CA ALA A 215 -2.35 18.65 -3.11
C ALA A 215 -3.35 18.16 -2.07
N TYR A 216 -4.18 17.20 -2.46
CA TYR A 216 -5.02 16.45 -1.54
C TYR A 216 -4.14 15.62 -0.60
N PHE A 217 -4.40 15.68 0.71
CA PHE A 217 -3.68 14.89 1.70
C PHE A 217 -4.64 13.93 2.40
N ASP A 218 -4.28 12.65 2.46
CA ASP A 218 -5.07 11.62 3.13
C ASP A 218 -4.20 10.70 3.97
N ASP A 219 -4.56 10.52 5.24
CA ASP A 219 -3.90 9.63 6.18
C ASP A 219 -4.85 8.59 6.79
N ARG A 220 -6.08 8.43 6.27
CA ARG A 220 -7.07 7.50 6.84
C ARG A 220 -6.56 6.06 6.92
N MET A 221 -5.70 5.67 5.97
CA MET A 221 -5.09 4.35 5.90
C MET A 221 -3.96 4.12 6.91
N LEU A 222 -3.59 5.11 7.72
CA LEU A 222 -2.59 4.99 8.77
C LEU A 222 -3.13 4.21 9.98
N HIS A 223 -4.44 4.32 10.27
CA HIS A 223 -5.04 3.78 11.49
C HIS A 223 -5.48 2.32 11.38
N ARG A 224 -5.80 1.84 10.18
CA ARG A 224 -6.15 0.44 9.94
C ARG A 224 -5.39 -0.10 8.75
N ALA A 225 -4.41 -0.95 9.04
CA ALA A 225 -3.72 -1.67 7.99
C ALA A 225 -4.69 -2.59 7.24
N ARG A 226 -4.59 -2.61 5.91
CA ARG A 226 -5.34 -3.54 5.07
C ARG A 226 -4.89 -4.97 5.33
N VAL A 227 -5.82 -5.91 5.20
CA VAL A 227 -5.55 -7.34 5.31
C VAL A 227 -4.57 -7.73 4.19
N ALA A 228 -3.50 -8.43 4.55
CA ALA A 228 -2.52 -8.93 3.60
C ALA A 228 -3.16 -9.97 2.67
N GLY A 229 -3.06 -9.76 1.36
CA GLY A 229 -3.47 -10.74 0.35
C GLY A 229 -2.29 -11.46 -0.31
N THR A 230 -1.06 -10.98 -0.11
CA THR A 230 0.14 -11.60 -0.71
C THR A 230 0.86 -12.47 0.32
N VAL A 231 0.95 -13.77 0.02
CA VAL A 231 1.73 -14.76 0.77
C VAL A 231 2.90 -15.21 -0.11
N SER A 232 4.12 -15.09 0.40
CA SER A 232 5.32 -15.64 -0.23
C SER A 232 5.92 -16.70 0.66
N ILE A 233 6.23 -17.87 0.07
CA ILE A 233 6.85 -19.00 0.77
C ILE A 233 8.25 -19.15 0.19
N ARG A 234 9.26 -19.17 1.07
CA ARG A 234 10.66 -19.39 0.70
C ARG A 234 11.28 -20.42 1.63
N GLY A 235 12.11 -21.30 1.09
CA GLY A 235 12.90 -22.24 1.88
C GLY A 235 12.86 -23.69 1.37
N ALA A 236 13.74 -24.53 1.92
CA ALA A 236 13.82 -25.97 1.63
C ALA A 236 12.90 -26.76 2.59
N SER A 237 12.79 -28.08 2.43
CA SER A 237 11.86 -28.90 3.24
C SER A 237 12.01 -28.78 4.76
N ASN A 238 13.19 -28.35 5.26
CA ASN A 238 13.52 -28.28 6.69
C ASN A 238 13.59 -26.85 7.26
N ASP A 239 13.46 -25.83 6.41
CA ASP A 239 13.42 -24.41 6.83
C ASP A 239 12.44 -23.70 5.91
N GLN A 240 11.26 -23.35 6.45
CA GLN A 240 10.19 -22.68 5.71
C GLN A 240 9.95 -21.30 6.31
N THR A 241 10.14 -20.27 5.50
CA THR A 241 9.73 -18.90 5.81
C THR A 241 8.52 -18.50 4.97
N VAL A 242 7.42 -18.21 5.65
CA VAL A 242 6.19 -17.64 5.10
C VAL A 242 6.16 -16.16 5.42
N SER A 243 6.37 -15.31 4.41
CA SER A 243 6.26 -13.86 4.52
C SER A 243 4.94 -13.39 3.92
N THR A 244 4.14 -12.70 4.71
CA THR A 244 2.88 -12.10 4.29
C THR A 244 2.97 -10.58 4.32
N THR A 245 2.55 -9.92 3.25
CA THR A 245 2.60 -8.45 3.15
C THR A 245 1.31 -7.90 2.54
N ASN A 246 0.90 -6.72 3.00
CA ASN A 246 -0.25 -5.99 2.47
C ASN A 246 0.14 -4.86 1.49
N ARG A 247 1.39 -4.86 1.00
CA ARG A 247 1.93 -3.74 0.22
C ARG A 247 1.17 -3.53 -1.09
N GLY A 248 0.88 -4.59 -1.85
CA GLY A 248 0.16 -4.48 -3.12
C GLY A 248 -1.27 -3.95 -2.96
N GLU A 249 -1.93 -4.36 -1.88
CA GLU A 249 -3.28 -3.90 -1.50
C GLU A 249 -3.26 -2.44 -1.06
N THR A 250 -2.16 -2.01 -0.43
CA THR A 250 -1.93 -0.63 -0.02
C THR A 250 -1.61 0.26 -1.22
N ASP A 251 -0.77 -0.20 -2.14
CA ASP A 251 -0.46 0.47 -3.42
C ASP A 251 -1.73 0.69 -4.23
N LEU A 252 -2.57 -0.35 -4.37
CA LEU A 252 -3.85 -0.27 -5.07
C LEU A 252 -4.82 0.70 -4.39
N ALA A 253 -4.96 0.64 -3.07
CA ALA A 253 -5.87 1.50 -2.35
C ALA A 253 -5.48 2.99 -2.41
N ALA A 254 -4.17 3.29 -2.28
CA ALA A 254 -3.67 4.66 -2.44
C ALA A 254 -3.95 5.20 -3.86
N HIS A 255 -3.80 4.36 -4.88
CA HIS A 255 -4.09 4.75 -6.26
C HIS A 255 -5.59 5.00 -6.46
N LEU A 256 -6.45 4.10 -5.99
CA LEU A 256 -7.91 4.25 -6.08
C LEU A 256 -8.41 5.51 -5.36
N LEU A 257 -7.86 5.87 -4.19
CA LEU A 257 -8.21 7.12 -3.50
C LEU A 257 -7.82 8.35 -4.32
N THR A 258 -6.65 8.32 -4.96
CA THR A 258 -6.20 9.42 -5.81
C THR A 258 -7.06 9.55 -7.06
N VAL A 259 -7.39 8.45 -7.74
CA VAL A 259 -8.31 8.45 -8.88
C VAL A 259 -9.68 8.98 -8.46
N ALA A 260 -10.17 8.57 -7.28
CA ALA A 260 -11.44 9.05 -6.75
C ALA A 260 -11.43 10.55 -6.48
N GLN A 261 -10.34 11.08 -5.92
CA GLN A 261 -10.20 12.52 -5.71
C GLN A 261 -10.23 13.28 -7.05
N LEU A 262 -9.47 12.81 -8.04
CA LEU A 262 -9.42 13.45 -9.37
C LEU A 262 -10.79 13.41 -10.09
N GLN A 263 -11.56 12.35 -9.87
CA GLN A 263 -12.90 12.16 -10.45
C GLN A 263 -14.04 12.73 -9.59
N LYS A 264 -13.72 13.37 -8.45
CA LYS A 264 -14.70 13.89 -7.46
C LYS A 264 -15.67 12.82 -6.95
N GLN A 265 -15.13 11.63 -6.66
CA GLN A 265 -15.84 10.44 -6.16
C GLN A 265 -15.52 10.12 -4.68
N LEU A 266 -14.85 11.03 -3.96
CA LEU A 266 -14.58 10.91 -2.52
C LEU A 266 -15.72 11.42 -1.64
#